data_AF-A0A7J9CQQ5-F1
#
_entry.id   AF-A0A7J9CQQ5-F1
#
_cell.length_a   1.000
_cell.length_b   1.000
_cell.length_c   1.000
_cell.angle_alpha   90.00
_cell.angle_beta   90.00
_cell.angle_gamma   90.00
#
_symmetry.space_group_name_H-M   'P 1'
#
loop_
_entity.id
_entity.type
_entity.pdbx_description
1 polymer ?
#
loop_
_entity_poly.entity_id
_entity_poly.type
_entity_poly.pdbx_seq_one_letter_code
_entity_poly.pdbx_strand_id
1 'polypeptide(L)' 'MWQEFQCELKGQFYPEFVEKEAPAKLQGITQRGTIAEYVREFKEFMLQVLDVIEKEALLAFQNGLKP' A
#
# COMPACT_ATOMS: atom_id res chain seq x y z
N MET A 1 -19.03 -9.33 16.25
CA MET A 1 -18.01 -9.94 17.13
C MET A 1 -16.66 -10.35 16.50
N TRP A 2 -16.36 -10.00 15.26
CA TRP A 2 -14.96 -9.89 14.80
C TRP A 2 -14.83 -8.64 13.93
N GLN A 3 -15.83 -8.41 13.09
CA GLN A 3 -15.97 -7.17 12.32
C GLN A 3 -16.11 -5.92 13.21
N GLU A 4 -16.90 -5.95 14.29
CA GLU A 4 -16.97 -4.82 15.24
C GLU A 4 -15.63 -4.53 15.90
N PHE A 5 -14.87 -5.57 16.27
CA PHE A 5 -13.53 -5.41 16.82
C PHE A 5 -12.56 -4.81 15.79
N GLN A 6 -12.64 -5.24 14.53
CA GLN A 6 -11.88 -4.63 13.44
C GLN A 6 -12.27 -3.17 13.20
N CYS A 7 -13.55 -2.81 13.33
CA CYS A 7 -14.04 -1.43 13.21
C CYS A 7 -13.58 -0.54 14.36
N GLU A 8 -13.67 -1.01 15.61
CA GLU A 8 -13.16 -0.27 16.77
C GLU A 8 -11.65 -0.08 16.71
N LEU A 9 -10.91 -1.13 16.32
CA LEU A 9 -9.47 -1.06 16.14
C LEU A 9 -9.11 -0.09 15.01
N LYS A 10 -9.79 -0.16 13.85
CA LYS A 10 -9.61 0.82 12.77
C LYS A 10 -9.93 2.24 13.24
N GLY A 11 -11.01 2.47 13.99
CA GLY A 11 -11.36 3.80 14.52
C GLY A 11 -10.35 4.39 15.50
N GLN A 12 -9.62 3.56 16.26
CA GLN A 12 -8.59 4.01 17.20
C GLN A 12 -7.23 4.29 16.55
N PHE A 13 -6.90 3.62 15.45
CA PHE A 13 -5.56 3.67 14.83
C PHE A 13 -5.54 4.29 13.42
N TYR A 14 -6.69 4.42 12.76
CA TYR A 14 -6.87 5.02 11.44
C TYR A 14 -7.81 6.22 11.53
N PRO A 15 -7.31 7.44 11.78
CA PRO A 15 -8.12 8.62 11.53
C PRO A 15 -8.45 8.66 10.03
N GLU A 16 -9.73 8.89 9.69
CA GLU A 16 -10.36 8.92 8.35
C GLU A 16 -9.59 9.70 7.26
N PHE A 17 -8.53 10.41 7.62
CA PHE A 17 -7.64 11.17 6.75
C PHE A 17 -6.46 10.37 6.16
N VAL A 18 -6.14 9.17 6.66
CA VAL A 18 -5.01 8.36 6.14
C VAL A 18 -5.36 7.66 4.82
N GLU A 19 -6.65 7.36 4.59
CA GLU A 19 -7.12 6.69 3.37
C GLU A 19 -6.90 7.52 2.10
N LYS A 20 -6.88 8.85 2.19
CA LYS A 20 -6.66 9.72 1.03
C LYS A 20 -5.18 9.90 0.66
N GLU A 21 -4.26 9.61 1.58
CA GLU A 21 -2.82 9.70 1.30
C GLU A 21 -2.22 8.41 0.75
N ALA A 22 -2.84 7.26 1.03
CA ALA A 22 -2.35 5.96 0.58
C ALA A 22 -2.33 5.79 -0.96
N PRO A 23 -3.37 6.18 -1.73
CA PRO A 23 -3.37 6.04 -3.19
C PRO A 23 -2.32 6.94 -3.87
N ALA A 24 -2.07 8.12 -3.31
CA ALA A 24 -1.10 9.08 -3.83
C ALA A 24 0.36 8.64 -3.56
N LYS A 25 0.61 7.98 -2.42
CA LYS A 25 1.95 7.46 -2.08
C LYS A 25 2.35 6.23 -2.90
N LEU A 26 1.38 5.42 -3.37
CA LEU A 26 1.62 4.28 -4.27
C LEU A 26 2.19 4.68 -5.63
N GLN A 27 1.84 5.87 -6.14
CA GLN A 27 2.30 6.36 -7.44
C GLN A 27 3.81 6.70 -7.49
N GLY A 28 4.51 6.68 -6.34
CA GLY A 28 5.91 7.10 -6.24
C GLY A 28 6.96 5.98 -6.27
N ILE A 29 6.57 4.71 -6.26
CA ILE A 29 7.53 3.59 -6.20
C ILE A 29 7.91 3.15 -7.61
N THR A 30 9.04 3.63 -8.10
CA THR A 30 9.64 3.24 -9.37
C THR A 30 10.89 2.39 -9.13
N GLN A 31 11.10 1.36 -9.94
CA GLN A 31 12.29 0.51 -9.90
C GLN A 31 13.54 1.35 -10.17
N ARG A 32 14.42 1.47 -9.17
CA ARG A 32 15.71 2.17 -9.32
C ARG A 32 16.86 1.21 -9.62
N GLY A 33 16.91 0.08 -8.93
CA GLY A 33 17.94 -0.96 -9.09
C GLY A 33 17.41 -2.22 -9.77
N THR A 34 17.78 -3.37 -9.20
CA THR A 34 17.33 -4.69 -9.67
C THR A 34 15.85 -4.91 -9.38
N ILE A 35 15.23 -5.85 -10.12
CA ILE A 35 13.83 -6.25 -9.88
C ILE A 35 13.66 -6.82 -8.46
N ALA A 36 14.67 -7.52 -7.93
CA ALA A 36 14.61 -8.08 -6.58
C ALA A 36 14.53 -6.99 -5.50
N GLU A 37 15.31 -5.92 -5.65
CA GLU A 37 15.27 -4.76 -4.74
C GLU A 37 13.92 -4.04 -4.84
N TYR A 38 13.41 -3.87 -6.06
CA TYR A 38 12.10 -3.27 -6.29
C TYR A 38 10.96 -4.07 -5.65
N VAL A 39 10.95 -5.39 -5.82
CA VAL A 39 9.94 -6.28 -5.21
C VAL A 39 10.01 -6.22 -3.68
N ARG A 40 11.21 -6.10 -3.10
CA ARG A 40 11.38 -5.96 -1.65
C ARG A 40 10.81 -4.63 -1.14
N GLU A 41 11.21 -3.51 -1.74
CA GLU A 41 10.73 -2.17 -1.37
C GLU A 41 9.21 -2.05 -1.52
N PHE A 42 8.66 -2.61 -2.60
CA PHE A 42 7.22 -2.63 -2.84
C PHE A 42 6.47 -3.44 -1.78
N LYS A 43 7.00 -4.62 -1.38
CA LYS A 43 6.39 -5.43 -0.31
C LYS A 43 6.46 -4.75 1.05
N GLU A 44 7.58 -4.13 1.40
CA GLU A 44 7.71 -3.36 2.65
C GLU A 44 6.74 -2.19 2.69
N PHE A 45 6.50 -1.52 1.56
CA PHE A 45 5.51 -0.46 1.46
C PHE A 45 4.08 -0.98 1.63
N MET A 46 3.74 -2.09 0.96
CA MET A 46 2.41 -2.72 1.09
C MET A 46 2.09 -3.16 2.52
N LEU A 47 3.10 -3.56 3.31
CA LEU A 47 2.93 -3.89 4.73
C LEU A 47 2.63 -2.66 5.60
N GLN A 48 3.10 -1.48 5.19
CA GLN A 48 2.84 -0.22 5.90
C GLN A 48 1.47 0.37 5.53
N VAL A 49 1.01 0.12 4.30
CA VAL A 49 -0.30 0.58 3.79
C VAL A 49 -1.29 -0.58 3.83
N LEU A 50 -1.70 -0.95 5.05
CA LEU A 50 -2.57 -2.09 5.38
C LEU A 50 -3.97 -2.11 4.72
N ASP A 51 -4.33 -1.15 3.86
CA ASP A 51 -5.69 -1.03 3.26
C ASP A 51 -5.69 -0.83 1.73
N VAL A 52 -4.61 -1.20 1.02
CA VAL A 52 -4.59 -1.11 -0.46
C VAL A 52 -5.40 -2.25 -1.09
N ILE A 53 -6.32 -1.90 -1.99
CA ILE A 53 -7.04 -2.87 -2.83
C ILE A 53 -6.04 -3.58 -3.74
N GLU A 54 -6.02 -4.92 -3.75
CA GLU A 54 -5.06 -5.74 -4.52
C GLU A 54 -4.93 -5.32 -5.99
N LYS A 55 -6.04 -4.91 -6.62
CA LYS A 55 -6.07 -4.41 -8.00
C LYS A 55 -5.29 -3.11 -8.18
N GLU A 56 -5.38 -2.18 -7.23
CA GLU A 56 -4.67 -0.90 -7.26
C GLU A 56 -3.18 -1.10 -6.98
N ALA A 57 -2.84 -2.02 -6.07
CA ALA A 57 -1.47 -2.43 -5.82
C ALA A 57 -0.82 -3.02 -7.07
N LEU A 58 -1.51 -3.92 -7.77
CA LEU A 58 -1.01 -4.54 -9.00
C LEU A 58 -0.74 -3.49 -10.08
N LEU A 59 -1.65 -2.53 -10.24
CA LEU A 59 -1.49 -1.44 -11.21
C LEU A 59 -0.28 -0.56 -10.86
N ALA A 60 -0.12 -0.19 -9.59
CA ALA A 60 1.03 0.58 -9.11
C ALA A 60 2.36 -0.17 -9.33
N PHE A 61 2.38 -1.48 -9.09
CA PHE A 61 3.54 -2.32 -9.34
C PHE A 61 3.93 -2.34 -10.82
N GLN A 62 2.97 -2.54 -11.72
CA GLN A 62 3.24 -2.57 -13.15
C GLN A 62 3.74 -1.22 -13.68
N ASN A 63 3.16 -0.12 -13.21
CA ASN A 63 3.56 1.23 -13.61
C ASN A 63 4.97 1.62 -13.10
N GLY A 64 5.43 1.02 -12.01
CA GLY A 64 6.74 1.30 -11.43
C GLY A 64 7.88 0.48 -12.02
N LEU A 65 7.61 -0.54 -12.86
CA LEU A 65 8.64 -1.34 -13.51
C LEU A 65 9.39 -0.54 -14.57
N LYS A 66 10.72 -0.72 -14.64
CA LYS A 66 11.52 -0.21 -15.76
C LYS A 66 11.25 -1.07 -17.01
N PRO A 67 11.24 -0.46 -18.22
CA PRO A 67 11.12 -1.20 -19.47
C PRO A 67 12.28 -2.17 -19.71
#